data_AF-A0A349DRM4-F1
#
_entry.id   AF-A0A349DRM4-F1
#
_cell.length_a   1.000
_cell.length_b   1.000
_cell.length_c   1.000
_cell.angle_alpha   90.00
_cell.angle_beta   90.00
_cell.angle_gamma   90.00
#
_symmetry.space_group_name_H-M   'P 1'
#
loop_
_entity.id
_entity.type
_entity.pdbx_description
1 polymer ?
#
loop_
_entity_poly.entity_id
_entity_poly.type
_entity_poly.pdbx_seq_one_letter_code
_entity_poly.pdbx_strand_id
1 'polypeptide(L)'
;MGFYFKINIGIKLDIGVQLYSVVLLLVYYVVYRKQLKILWKNTGKNSQDSTQEAADSQVIYFKNIFANKSTQELQNIIQDENRVPPAIQAAKELLEKKT
;
A
#
# COMPACT_ATOMS: atom_id res chain seq x y z
N MET A 1 14.23 46.47 -11.17
CA MET A 1 14.96 46.31 -9.89
C MET A 1 15.04 44.81 -9.60
N GLY A 2 16.24 44.22 -9.67
CA GLY A 2 16.48 42.81 -9.33
C GLY A 2 17.28 42.73 -8.03
N PHE A 3 17.05 41.69 -7.24
CA PHE A 3 17.79 41.43 -6.02
C PHE A 3 18.90 40.42 -6.31
N TYR A 4 20.14 40.78 -5.99
CA TYR A 4 21.32 39.93 -6.19
C TYR A 4 21.81 39.46 -4.82
N PHE A 5 21.80 38.15 -4.61
CA PHE A 5 22.37 37.53 -3.41
C PHE A 5 23.77 37.02 -3.74
N LYS A 6 24.78 37.59 -3.09
CA LYS A 6 26.17 37.18 -3.28
C LYS A 6 26.50 36.06 -2.30
N ILE A 7 26.40 34.82 -2.76
CA ILE A 7 26.76 33.64 -1.95
C ILE A 7 28.20 33.23 -2.32
N ASN A 8 29.16 33.48 -1.42
CA ASN A 8 30.56 33.09 -1.61
C ASN A 8 30.77 31.66 -1.11
N ILE A 9 30.55 30.66 -1.96
CA ILE A 9 30.95 29.26 -1.73
C ILE A 9 31.94 28.89 -2.82
N GLY A 10 33.21 29.27 -2.68
CA GLY A 10 34.36 28.80 -3.48
C GLY A 10 34.35 29.01 -5.02
N ILE A 11 33.21 29.34 -5.60
CA ILE A 11 32.93 29.53 -7.02
C ILE A 11 32.02 30.75 -7.07
N LYS A 12 32.45 31.80 -7.78
CA LYS A 12 31.67 33.05 -7.90
C LYS A 12 30.45 32.79 -8.79
N LEU A 13 29.35 32.38 -8.18
CA LEU A 13 28.06 32.19 -8.85
C LEU A 13 27.17 33.39 -8.52
N ASP A 14 27.14 34.37 -9.43
CA ASP A 14 26.20 35.48 -9.37
C ASP A 14 24.81 34.98 -9.80
N ILE A 15 24.05 34.41 -8.85
CA ILE A 15 22.69 33.95 -9.06
C ILE A 15 21.75 35.15 -8.92
N GLY A 16 21.47 35.81 -10.05
CA GLY A 16 20.43 36.82 -10.14
C GLY A 16 19.04 36.16 -10.11
N VAL A 17 18.32 36.28 -9.00
CA VAL A 17 16.92 35.84 -8.93
C VAL A 17 16.04 36.97 -9.45
N GLN A 18 15.62 36.86 -10.72
CA GLN A 18 14.63 37.77 -11.28
C GLN A 18 13.27 37.51 -10.62
N LEU A 19 12.52 38.57 -10.31
CA LEU A 19 11.17 38.47 -9.72
C LEU A 19 10.25 37.52 -10.50
N TYR A 20 10.38 37.48 -11.82
CA TYR A 20 9.65 36.55 -12.68
C TYR A 20 9.97 35.07 -12.39
N SER A 21 11.21 34.73 -12.05
CA SER A 21 11.61 33.36 -11.70
C SER A 21 10.95 32.90 -10.40
N VAL A 22 10.76 33.80 -9.42
CA VAL A 22 10.07 33.48 -8.16
C VAL A 22 8.58 33.24 -8.41
N VAL A 23 7.95 34.08 -9.22
CA VAL A 23 6.55 33.90 -9.61
C VAL A 23 6.35 32.58 -10.35
N LEU A 24 7.26 32.23 -11.27
CA LEU A 24 7.20 30.98 -12.01
C LEU A 24 7.35 29.77 -11.08
N LEU A 25 8.21 29.86 -10.06
CA LEU A 25 8.41 28.81 -9.07
C LEU A 25 7.18 28.64 -8.16
N LEU A 26 6.51 29.73 -7.78
CA LEU A 26 5.26 29.69 -7.03
C LEU A 26 4.12 29.07 -7.85
N VAL A 27 3.98 29.45 -9.13
CA VAL A 27 2.99 28.83 -10.03
C VAL A 27 3.26 27.34 -10.20
N TYR A 28 4.52 26.98 -10.44
CA TYR A 28 4.94 25.58 -10.52
C TYR A 28 4.56 24.84 -9.23
N TYR A 29 4.90 25.36 -8.06
CA TYR A 29 4.58 24.74 -6.77
C TYR A 29 3.08 24.53 -6.56
N VAL A 30 2.24 25.52 -6.87
CA VAL A 30 0.78 25.42 -6.71
C VAL A 30 0.17 24.38 -7.68
N VAL A 31 0.64 24.34 -8.92
CA VAL A 31 0.19 23.36 -9.92
C VAL A 31 0.66 21.95 -9.54
N TYR A 32 1.91 21.80 -9.13
CA TYR A 32 2.49 20.49 -8.76
C TYR A 32 1.83 19.91 -7.51
N ARG A 33 1.48 20.76 -6.53
CA ARG A 33 0.77 20.32 -5.30
C ARG A 33 -0.61 19.72 -5.61
N LYS A 34 -1.32 20.25 -6.61
CA LYS A 34 -2.62 19.69 -7.03
C LYS A 34 -2.46 18.32 -7.66
N GLN A 35 -1.42 18.09 -8.46
CA GLN A 35 -1.15 16.80 -9.08
C GLN A 35 -0.74 15.74 -8.05
N LEU A 36 0.14 16.10 -7.10
CA LEU A 36 0.54 15.18 -6.02
C LEU A 36 -0.64 14.74 -5.14
N LYS A 37 -1.60 15.64 -4.87
CA LYS A 37 -2.81 15.29 -4.09
C LYS A 37 -3.71 14.28 -4.81
N ILE A 38 -3.74 14.30 -6.15
CA ILE A 38 -4.53 13.34 -6.94
C ILE A 38 -3.85 11.97 -6.94
N LEU A 39 -2.52 11.92 -7.09
CA LEU A 39 -1.77 10.67 -7.05
C LEU A 39 -1.86 9.99 -5.68
N TRP A 40 -1.70 10.74 -4.58
CA TRP A 40 -1.84 10.19 -3.23
C TRP A 40 -3.25 9.66 -2.91
N LYS A 41 -4.30 10.31 -3.43
CA LYS A 41 -5.68 9.86 -3.22
C LYS A 41 -5.98 8.53 -3.93
N ASN A 42 -5.32 8.26 -5.06
CA ASN A 42 -5.50 7.01 -5.81
C ASN A 42 -4.60 5.88 -5.29
N THR A 43 -3.39 6.17 -4.81
CA THR A 43 -2.48 5.13 -4.29
C THR A 43 -2.92 4.60 -2.91
N GLY A 44 -3.51 5.45 -2.06
CA GLY A 44 -3.97 5.03 -0.73
C GLY A 44 -5.21 4.13 -0.73
N LYS A 45 -6.06 4.20 -1.75
CA LYS A 45 -7.36 3.52 -1.77
C LYS A 45 -7.31 2.08 -2.28
N ASN A 46 -6.34 1.74 -3.14
CA ASN A 46 -6.23 0.39 -3.73
C ASN A 46 -5.50 -0.62 -2.83
N SER A 47 -4.78 -0.18 -1.81
CA SER A 47 -3.88 -1.06 -1.05
C SER A 47 -4.59 -1.79 0.10
N GLN A 48 -5.72 -1.28 0.57
CA GLN A 48 -6.40 -1.82 1.76
C GLN A 48 -7.54 -2.79 1.42
N ASP A 49 -8.36 -2.48 0.40
CA ASP A 49 -9.45 -3.38 -0.05
C ASP A 49 -8.91 -4.66 -0.72
N SER A 50 -7.86 -4.54 -1.55
CA SER A 50 -7.30 -5.69 -2.28
C SER A 50 -6.67 -6.74 -1.36
N THR A 51 -6.21 -6.34 -0.17
CA THR A 51 -5.57 -7.26 0.78
C THR A 51 -6.61 -8.09 1.55
N GLN A 52 -7.76 -7.49 1.90
CA GLN A 52 -8.85 -8.20 2.57
C GLN A 52 -9.59 -9.15 1.62
N GLU A 53 -9.93 -8.70 0.41
CA GLU A 53 -10.57 -9.57 -0.59
C GLU A 53 -9.68 -10.75 -1.00
N ALA A 54 -8.36 -10.53 -1.10
CA ALA A 54 -7.41 -11.60 -1.40
C ALA A 54 -7.29 -12.60 -0.25
N ALA A 55 -7.29 -12.13 1.01
CA ALA A 55 -7.26 -13.02 2.18
C ALA A 55 -8.53 -13.88 2.25
N ASP A 56 -9.71 -13.27 2.05
CA ASP A 56 -10.99 -13.99 2.04
C ASP A 56 -11.07 -15.01 0.90
N SER A 57 -10.56 -14.65 -0.29
CA SER A 57 -10.49 -15.56 -1.44
C SER A 57 -9.61 -16.79 -1.18
N GLN A 58 -8.50 -16.62 -0.45
CA GLN A 58 -7.63 -17.73 -0.06
C GLN A 58 -8.31 -18.68 0.93
N VAL A 59 -9.02 -18.14 1.93
CA VAL A 59 -9.79 -18.95 2.88
C VAL A 59 -10.87 -19.77 2.15
N ILE A 60 -11.59 -19.16 1.20
CA ILE A 60 -12.60 -19.86 0.38
C ILE A 60 -11.97 -20.99 -0.45
N TYR A 61 -10.81 -20.75 -1.06
CA TYR A 61 -10.08 -21.75 -1.82
C TYR A 61 -9.72 -22.98 -0.95
N PHE A 62 -9.17 -22.76 0.24
CA PHE A 62 -8.84 -23.85 1.16
C PHE A 62 -10.08 -24.57 1.70
N LYS A 63 -11.18 -23.85 1.95
CA LYS A 63 -12.46 -24.48 2.33
C LYS A 63 -12.94 -25.46 1.26
N ASN A 64 -12.82 -25.12 -0.02
CA ASN A 64 -13.23 -26.02 -1.10
C ASN A 64 -12.34 -27.28 -1.16
N ILE A 65 -11.03 -27.14 -0.94
CA ILE A 65 -10.11 -28.29 -0.89
C ILE A 65 -10.42 -29.19 0.31
N PHE A 66 -10.73 -28.58 1.46
CA PHE A 66 -10.95 -29.29 2.71
C PHE A 66 -12.40 -29.76 2.91
N ALA A 67 -13.33 -29.40 2.01
CA ALA A 67 -14.75 -29.76 2.11
C ALA A 67 -14.97 -31.27 2.27
N ASN A 68 -14.18 -32.07 1.54
CA ASN A 68 -14.28 -33.53 1.53
C ASN A 68 -13.42 -34.21 2.60
N LYS A 69 -12.66 -33.46 3.41
CA LYS A 69 -11.81 -34.02 4.46
C LYS A 69 -12.62 -34.45 5.68
N SER A 70 -12.13 -35.47 6.37
CA SER A 70 -12.68 -35.95 7.64
C SER A 70 -12.38 -34.99 8.80
N THR A 71 -13.12 -35.08 9.90
CA THR A 71 -12.89 -34.25 11.10
C THR A 71 -11.49 -34.44 11.70
N GLN A 72 -10.95 -35.65 11.67
CA GLN A 72 -9.57 -35.94 12.10
C GLN A 72 -8.53 -35.27 11.20
N GLU A 73 -8.73 -35.27 9.88
CA GLU A 73 -7.84 -34.58 8.96
C GLU A 73 -7.89 -33.05 9.14
N LEU A 74 -9.07 -32.48 9.43
CA LEU A 74 -9.20 -31.05 9.71
C LEU A 74 -8.46 -30.66 11.00
N GLN A 75 -8.54 -31.49 12.05
CA GLN A 75 -7.76 -31.27 13.28
C GLN A 75 -6.25 -31.33 13.05
N ASN A 76 -5.78 -32.28 12.23
CA ASN A 76 -4.37 -32.37 11.87
C ASN A 76 -3.89 -31.11 11.12
N ILE A 77 -4.73 -30.53 10.27
CA ILE A 77 -4.41 -29.27 9.56
C ILE A 77 -4.34 -28.08 10.52
N ILE A 78 -5.18 -28.06 11.57
CA ILE A 78 -5.18 -26.98 12.57
C ILE A 78 -3.95 -27.06 13.48
N GLN A 79 -3.48 -28.27 13.80
CA GLN A 79 -2.34 -28.52 14.69
C GLN A 79 -0.97 -28.40 13.98
N ASP A 80 -0.95 -28.32 12.65
CA ASP A 80 0.27 -28.19 11.87
C ASP A 80 0.73 -26.72 11.82
N GLU A 81 1.67 -26.36 12.69
CA GLU A 81 2.25 -25.01 12.81
C GLU A 81 2.93 -24.50 11.53
N ASN A 82 3.25 -25.38 10.58
CA ASN A 82 3.86 -24.99 9.31
C ASN A 82 2.84 -24.59 8.23
N ARG A 83 1.53 -24.60 8.55
CA ARG A 83 0.48 -24.25 7.59
C ARG A 83 0.26 -22.76 7.51
N VAL A 84 -0.12 -22.32 6.31
CA VAL A 84 -0.49 -20.92 6.07
C VAL A 84 -1.73 -20.55 6.90
N PRO A 85 -1.78 -19.36 7.52
CA PRO A 85 -2.91 -18.94 8.36
C PRO A 85 -4.29 -19.07 7.71
N PRO A 86 -4.49 -18.74 6.41
CA PRO A 86 -5.78 -18.93 5.73
C PRO A 86 -6.25 -20.38 5.68
N ALA A 87 -5.33 -21.35 5.62
CA ALA A 87 -5.66 -22.77 5.60
C ALA A 87 -6.12 -23.25 6.99
N ILE A 88 -5.48 -22.77 8.05
CA ILE A 88 -5.87 -23.06 9.44
C ILE A 88 -7.27 -22.50 9.71
N GLN A 89 -7.53 -21.26 9.29
CA GLN A 89 -8.85 -20.63 9.42
C GLN A 89 -9.93 -21.41 8.66
N ALA A 90 -9.66 -21.79 7.40
CA ALA A 90 -10.58 -22.60 6.60
C ALA A 90 -10.90 -23.95 7.26
N ALA A 91 -9.89 -24.63 7.81
CA ALA A 91 -10.07 -25.90 8.49
C ALA A 91 -10.89 -25.76 9.78
N LYS A 92 -10.66 -24.70 10.57
CA LYS A 92 -11.43 -24.40 11.78
C LYS A 92 -12.90 -24.15 11.48
N GLU A 93 -13.21 -23.33 10.49
CA GLU A 93 -14.59 -23.04 10.09
C GLU A 93 -15.33 -24.28 9.55
N LEU A 94 -14.63 -25.16 8.84
CA LEU A 94 -15.22 -26.43 8.39
C LEU A 94 -15.46 -27.41 9.54
N LEU A 95 -14.57 -27.43 10.53
CA LEU A 95 -14.72 -28.27 11.72
C LEU A 95 -15.96 -27.84 12.53
N GLU A 96 -16.13 -26.53 12.75
CA GLU A 96 -17.30 -25.96 13.42
C GLU A 96 -18.60 -26.26 12.67
N LYS A 97 -18.59 -26.28 11.33
CA LYS A 97 -19.78 -26.60 10.54
C LYS A 97 -20.16 -28.09 10.54
N LYS A 98 -19.19 -28.98 10.78
CA LYS A 98 -19.40 -30.44 10.81
C LYS A 98 -19.70 -30.99 12.21
N THR A 99 -19.48 -30.18 13.25
CA THR A 99 -19.77 -30.52 14.66
C THR A 99 -21.16 -30.03 15.02
#